data_AF-A0A1V1P4H9-F1
#
_entry.id   AF-A0A1V1P4H9-F1
#
_cell.length_a   1.000
_cell.length_b   1.000
_cell.length_c   1.000
_cell.angle_alpha   90.00
_cell.angle_beta   90.00
_cell.angle_gamma   90.00
#
_symmetry.space_group_name_H-M   'P 1'
#
loop_
_entity.id
_entity.type
_entity.pdbx_description
1 polymer ?
#
loop_
_entity_poly.entity_id
_entity_poly.type
_entity_poly.pdbx_seq_one_letter_code
_entity_poly.pdbx_strand_id
1 'polypeptide(L)'
;MLAIPINRLKKKGLSKKHASIIRLQGGDWGYPTPYAHYPRGPGGYKTNLIFDSLLESDEKGLIPWLAEKWETLDNGKHYLFTIRQDVTFHDGSPLTPEDVAFSLEYANQYPQSWSYLYQSIQSVRIQDKRNVLVTVKKPSVPMLLYIGRTRILPKHIWKDITQPQQFIGKASIIGCGPYQLTDYNKSHGIYRFEALKHYWGPKPAVQVIEFIPVSQPILAYERGEIDMAIVPPDVLPRFQKDSRNKIVKSPAFWGIRLLFNLKSVPEFQNKSVRQAIRYALDLNALVKKTTRGAAIPGSAGILSPDHVLFNPNIKAYEYNVKKAKSLLESAGYSYIDKDGTRNNQNGKPLIFQLLCSSGARISRSPISEIRIAEMIKEYLQKAGIHIQVKSADQRSRDAAVKNHQYEMVLLGHGGWGSDPNF
;
A
#
# COMPACT_ATOMS: atom_id res chain seq x y z
N MET A 1 2.50 -12.99 -7.83
CA MET A 1 2.19 -13.32 -9.24
C MET A 1 0.70 -13.31 -9.44
N LEU A 2 0.23 -12.84 -10.60
CA LEU A 2 -1.18 -12.73 -10.97
C LEU A 2 -1.49 -13.71 -12.11
N ALA A 3 -2.54 -14.53 -11.98
CA ALA A 3 -3.04 -15.38 -13.06
C ALA A 3 -4.27 -14.77 -13.76
N ILE A 4 -4.30 -14.82 -15.09
CA ILE A 4 -5.40 -14.32 -15.95
C ILE A 4 -5.81 -15.40 -16.96
N PRO A 5 -7.10 -15.79 -17.08
CA PRO A 5 -7.53 -16.89 -17.92
C PRO A 5 -7.70 -16.42 -19.37
N ILE A 6 -6.84 -16.89 -20.27
CA ILE A 6 -6.79 -16.49 -21.69
C ILE A 6 -8.03 -17.00 -22.46
N ASN A 7 -8.54 -18.19 -22.13
CA ASN A 7 -9.60 -18.85 -22.92
C ASN A 7 -11.04 -18.56 -22.47
N ARG A 8 -11.27 -18.23 -21.19
CA ARG A 8 -12.61 -17.81 -20.71
C ARG A 8 -12.95 -16.38 -21.17
N LEU A 9 -11.93 -15.53 -21.31
CA LEU A 9 -12.02 -14.25 -22.00
C LEU A 9 -12.21 -14.36 -23.52
N LYS A 10 -12.36 -15.55 -24.11
CA LYS A 10 -12.74 -15.73 -25.52
C LYS A 10 -14.15 -16.29 -25.69
N LYS A 11 -14.59 -17.20 -24.81
CA LYS A 11 -15.88 -17.91 -24.91
C LYS A 11 -17.14 -17.08 -24.63
N LYS A 12 -17.04 -15.86 -24.09
CA LYS A 12 -18.20 -14.94 -23.90
C LYS A 12 -18.49 -14.06 -25.14
N GLY A 13 -18.22 -14.51 -26.36
CA GLY A 13 -18.41 -13.71 -27.59
C GLY A 13 -17.38 -12.60 -27.78
N LEU A 14 -16.17 -12.83 -27.28
CA LEU A 14 -15.15 -11.79 -27.09
C LEU A 14 -14.22 -11.73 -28.30
N SER A 15 -14.36 -10.65 -29.10
CA SER A 15 -13.31 -10.27 -30.06
C SER A 15 -12.01 -9.97 -29.30
N LYS A 16 -10.86 -10.09 -29.98
CA LYS A 16 -9.50 -10.06 -29.41
C LYS A 16 -9.10 -8.86 -28.52
N LYS A 17 -9.98 -7.90 -28.16
CA LYS A 17 -9.61 -6.69 -27.43
C LYS A 17 -10.52 -6.20 -26.28
N HIS A 18 -11.74 -6.72 -26.05
CA HIS A 18 -12.63 -6.12 -25.03
C HIS A 18 -13.46 -7.14 -24.24
N ALA A 19 -13.39 -7.13 -22.90
CA ALA A 19 -14.24 -7.94 -22.01
C ALA A 19 -15.47 -7.17 -21.51
N SER A 20 -16.67 -7.76 -21.55
CA SER A 20 -17.88 -7.07 -21.07
C SER A 20 -17.89 -6.88 -19.56
N ILE A 21 -17.47 -7.90 -18.79
CA ILE A 21 -17.40 -7.85 -17.32
C ILE A 21 -16.15 -8.59 -16.86
N ILE A 22 -15.37 -7.98 -15.97
CA ILE A 22 -14.31 -8.64 -15.21
C ILE A 22 -14.68 -8.63 -13.73
N ARG A 23 -14.58 -9.80 -13.08
CA ARG A 23 -14.78 -9.98 -11.65
C ARG A 23 -13.46 -10.15 -10.93
N LEU A 24 -13.27 -9.39 -9.86
CA LEU A 24 -12.06 -9.35 -9.06
C LEU A 24 -12.38 -9.69 -7.61
N GLN A 25 -11.38 -10.24 -6.92
CA GLN A 25 -11.45 -10.35 -5.48
C GLN A 25 -11.64 -8.96 -4.85
N GLY A 26 -12.69 -8.84 -4.05
CA GLY A 26 -13.15 -7.63 -3.40
C GLY A 26 -13.13 -7.72 -1.87
N GLY A 27 -14.10 -7.03 -1.26
CA GLY A 27 -14.14 -6.69 0.16
C GLY A 27 -14.30 -5.18 0.34
N ASP A 28 -14.89 -4.77 1.47
CA ASP A 28 -15.08 -3.36 1.80
C ASP A 28 -13.76 -2.71 2.21
N TRP A 29 -13.37 -1.71 1.41
CA TRP A 29 -12.21 -0.87 1.62
C TRP A 29 -12.61 0.61 1.74
N GLY A 30 -13.83 0.87 2.21
CA GLY A 30 -14.39 2.22 2.33
C GLY A 30 -15.05 2.70 1.05
N TYR A 31 -15.73 3.85 1.15
CA TYR A 31 -16.38 4.47 0.01
C TYR A 31 -15.31 5.07 -0.91
N PRO A 32 -15.34 4.83 -2.23
CA PRO A 32 -14.19 5.05 -3.13
C PRO A 32 -14.03 6.52 -3.55
N THR A 33 -14.09 7.45 -2.59
CA THR A 33 -13.72 8.85 -2.81
C THR A 33 -12.25 9.05 -2.44
N PRO A 34 -11.60 10.17 -2.84
CA PRO A 34 -10.24 10.47 -2.43
C PRO A 34 -10.05 10.63 -0.92
N TYR A 35 -11.13 10.65 -0.13
CA TYR A 35 -11.08 10.85 1.31
C TYR A 35 -11.53 9.62 2.08
N ALA A 36 -12.68 9.03 1.74
CA ALA A 36 -13.37 8.05 2.58
C ALA A 36 -12.92 6.59 2.41
N HIS A 37 -11.97 6.30 1.50
CA HIS A 37 -11.44 4.94 1.36
C HIS A 37 -10.45 4.62 2.49
N TYR A 38 -10.39 3.36 2.88
CA TYR A 38 -9.41 2.89 3.86
C TYR A 38 -7.99 3.06 3.29
N PRO A 39 -7.05 3.68 4.03
CA PRO A 39 -5.72 4.03 3.51
C PRO A 39 -4.78 2.82 3.38
N ARG A 40 -5.27 1.60 3.52
CA ARG A 40 -4.52 0.38 3.21
C ARG A 40 -5.31 -0.48 2.25
N GLY A 41 -4.61 -1.32 1.50
CA GLY A 41 -5.25 -2.24 0.55
C GLY A 41 -5.68 -1.55 -0.75
N PRO A 42 -6.60 -2.15 -1.52
CA PRO A 42 -6.94 -1.69 -2.86
C PRO A 42 -7.92 -0.50 -2.92
N GLY A 43 -8.25 0.15 -1.79
CA GLY A 43 -9.19 1.28 -1.75
C GLY A 43 -8.84 2.38 -2.74
N GLY A 44 -7.59 2.86 -2.74
CA GLY A 44 -7.15 3.90 -3.67
C GLY A 44 -7.16 3.45 -5.13
N TYR A 45 -6.95 2.15 -5.43
CA TYR A 45 -7.11 1.67 -6.81
C TYR A 45 -8.55 1.74 -7.31
N LYS A 46 -9.54 1.60 -6.41
CA LYS A 46 -10.96 1.79 -6.74
C LYS A 46 -11.26 3.28 -6.95
N THR A 47 -10.71 4.15 -6.11
CA THR A 47 -10.82 5.61 -6.28
C THR A 47 -10.22 6.06 -7.62
N ASN A 48 -9.08 5.51 -8.02
CA ASN A 48 -8.42 5.85 -9.29
C ASN A 48 -9.23 5.46 -10.54
N LEU A 49 -10.25 4.59 -10.42
CA LEU A 49 -11.18 4.33 -11.53
C LEU A 49 -12.15 5.49 -11.76
N ILE A 50 -12.45 6.24 -10.69
CA ILE A 50 -13.44 7.33 -10.68
C ILE A 50 -12.77 8.70 -10.88
N PHE A 51 -11.59 8.92 -10.30
CA PHE A 51 -10.92 10.21 -10.27
C PHE A 51 -9.54 10.16 -10.93
N ASP A 52 -9.31 11.06 -11.89
CA ASP A 52 -8.01 11.27 -12.51
C ASP A 52 -7.15 12.28 -11.72
N SER A 53 -5.85 12.33 -12.04
CA SER A 53 -4.89 13.31 -11.53
C SER A 53 -4.16 14.03 -12.67
N LEU A 54 -3.38 15.06 -12.35
CA LEU A 54 -2.62 15.82 -13.34
C LEU A 54 -1.65 14.95 -14.14
N LEU A 55 -0.95 14.06 -13.44
CA LEU A 55 0.00 13.11 -13.97
C LEU A 55 -0.37 11.70 -13.52
N GLU A 56 -0.03 10.70 -14.32
CA GLU A 56 -0.09 9.29 -13.94
C GLU A 56 1.29 8.65 -14.04
N SER A 57 1.40 7.34 -13.81
CA SER A 57 2.68 6.63 -13.89
C SER A 57 2.62 5.41 -14.80
N ASP A 58 3.65 5.23 -15.61
CA ASP A 58 3.91 4.00 -16.34
C ASP A 58 5.06 3.20 -15.69
N GLU A 59 5.63 2.24 -16.42
CA GLU A 59 6.76 1.44 -15.94
C GLU A 59 8.08 2.24 -15.81
N LYS A 60 8.14 3.43 -16.40
CA LYS A 60 9.34 4.28 -16.48
C LYS A 60 9.27 5.53 -15.61
N GLY A 61 8.08 6.00 -15.24
CA GLY A 61 7.93 7.13 -14.34
C GLY A 61 6.63 7.89 -14.55
N LEU A 62 6.64 9.18 -14.23
CA LEU A 62 5.50 10.08 -14.42
C LEU A 62 5.25 10.33 -15.90
N ILE A 63 3.98 10.29 -16.30
CA ILE A 63 3.52 10.61 -17.65
C ILE A 63 2.42 11.69 -17.60
N PRO A 64 2.26 12.50 -18.65
CA PRO A 64 1.13 13.42 -18.80
C PRO A 64 -0.22 12.71 -18.66
N TRP A 65 -1.20 13.40 -18.06
CA TRP A 65 -2.59 12.93 -17.97
C TRP A 65 -3.57 14.11 -18.12
N LEU A 66 -4.19 14.61 -17.03
CA LEU A 66 -5.00 15.85 -17.10
C LEU A 66 -4.15 17.10 -17.36
N ALA A 67 -2.86 17.06 -17.03
CA ALA A 67 -1.88 18.01 -17.55
C ALA A 67 -1.24 17.40 -18.81
N GLU A 68 -1.32 18.09 -19.94
CA GLU A 68 -0.69 17.66 -21.20
C GLU A 68 0.84 17.73 -21.13
N LYS A 69 1.35 18.63 -20.29
CA LYS A 69 2.75 18.79 -19.96
C LYS A 69 2.90 19.51 -18.63
N TRP A 70 4.11 19.43 -18.07
CA TRP A 70 4.50 20.21 -16.90
C TRP A 70 5.93 20.74 -17.05
N GLU A 71 6.23 21.80 -16.32
CA GLU A 71 7.57 22.36 -16.19
C GLU A 71 7.90 22.51 -14.70
N THR A 72 9.11 22.09 -14.31
CA THR A 72 9.65 22.30 -12.96
C THR A 72 10.63 23.47 -13.03
N LEU A 73 10.29 24.57 -12.36
CA LEU A 73 11.00 25.83 -12.41
C LEU A 73 11.65 26.13 -11.06
N ASP A 74 12.68 26.98 -11.09
CA ASP A 74 13.40 27.46 -9.90
C ASP A 74 13.77 26.32 -8.93
N ASN A 75 14.48 25.32 -9.46
CA ASN A 75 14.97 24.16 -8.72
C ASN A 75 13.88 23.41 -7.91
N GLY A 76 12.65 23.35 -8.44
CA GLY A 76 11.53 22.64 -7.79
C GLY A 76 10.72 23.49 -6.82
N LYS A 77 10.90 24.82 -6.84
CA LYS A 77 10.07 25.78 -6.10
C LYS A 77 8.72 26.02 -6.78
N HIS A 78 8.66 25.94 -8.11
CA HIS A 78 7.45 26.15 -8.89
C HIS A 78 7.18 25.01 -9.88
N TYR A 79 5.91 24.65 -10.05
CA TYR A 79 5.44 23.65 -11.01
C TYR A 79 4.36 24.27 -11.88
N LEU A 80 4.62 24.38 -13.17
CA LEU A 80 3.67 24.89 -14.15
C LEU A 80 3.02 23.71 -14.87
N PHE A 81 1.70 23.60 -14.82
CA PHE A 81 0.93 22.57 -15.51
C PHE A 81 0.07 23.20 -16.60
N THR A 82 0.12 22.63 -17.80
CA THR A 82 -0.79 23.00 -18.90
C THR A 82 -1.94 22.00 -18.95
N ILE A 83 -3.13 22.45 -18.56
CA ILE A 83 -4.34 21.62 -18.44
C ILE A 83 -5.01 21.45 -19.81
N ARG A 84 -5.48 20.23 -20.10
CA ARG A 84 -6.32 19.95 -21.27
C ARG A 84 -7.73 20.55 -21.12
N GLN A 85 -8.48 20.64 -22.22
CA GLN A 85 -9.77 21.34 -22.26
C GLN A 85 -10.93 20.46 -22.76
N ASP A 86 -10.64 19.20 -23.07
CA ASP A 86 -11.57 18.20 -23.61
C ASP A 86 -12.08 17.23 -22.52
N VAL A 87 -12.02 17.64 -21.26
CA VAL A 87 -12.38 16.80 -20.11
C VAL A 87 -13.70 17.25 -19.51
N THR A 88 -14.58 16.29 -19.26
CA THR A 88 -15.82 16.49 -18.51
C THR A 88 -15.82 15.62 -17.26
N PHE A 89 -16.46 16.12 -16.20
CA PHE A 89 -16.84 15.29 -15.07
C PHE A 89 -17.97 14.33 -15.43
N HIS A 90 -18.23 13.36 -14.56
CA HIS A 90 -19.26 12.34 -14.75
C HIS A 90 -20.68 12.90 -14.81
N ASP A 91 -20.90 14.10 -14.29
CA ASP A 91 -22.18 14.85 -14.38
C ASP A 91 -22.30 15.69 -15.67
N GLY A 92 -21.28 15.67 -16.53
CA GLY A 92 -21.23 16.38 -17.80
C GLY A 92 -20.69 17.81 -17.73
N SER A 93 -20.36 18.34 -16.55
CA SER A 93 -19.73 19.66 -16.47
C SER A 93 -18.29 19.63 -17.00
N PRO A 94 -17.81 20.70 -17.64
CA PRO A 94 -16.42 20.77 -18.09
C PRO A 94 -15.46 20.88 -16.90
N LEU A 95 -14.31 20.22 -16.98
CA LEU A 95 -13.21 20.41 -16.05
C LEU A 95 -12.40 21.65 -16.46
N THR A 96 -12.14 22.55 -15.51
CA THR A 96 -11.42 23.80 -15.77
C THR A 96 -10.18 23.95 -14.87
N PRO A 97 -9.27 24.91 -15.14
CA PRO A 97 -8.16 25.21 -14.24
C PRO A 97 -8.58 25.57 -12.80
N GLU A 98 -9.80 26.09 -12.61
CA GLU A 98 -10.37 26.38 -11.30
C GLU A 98 -10.61 25.12 -10.47
N ASP A 99 -10.99 24.00 -11.10
CA ASP A 99 -11.13 22.70 -10.42
C ASP A 99 -9.77 22.16 -9.99
N VAL A 100 -8.75 22.33 -10.83
CA VAL A 100 -7.37 21.94 -10.49
C VAL A 100 -6.84 22.75 -9.32
N ALA A 101 -6.96 24.09 -9.40
CA ALA A 101 -6.51 24.97 -8.33
C ALA A 101 -7.22 24.67 -7.01
N PHE A 102 -8.55 24.55 -7.06
CA PHE A 102 -9.36 24.16 -5.91
C PHE A 102 -8.91 22.81 -5.34
N SER A 103 -8.75 21.79 -6.18
CA SER A 103 -8.41 20.43 -5.72
C SER A 103 -7.06 20.37 -5.01
N LEU A 104 -6.06 21.10 -5.52
CA LEU A 104 -4.74 21.16 -4.91
C LEU A 104 -4.75 21.92 -3.59
N GLU A 105 -5.43 23.06 -3.52
CA GLU A 105 -5.58 23.82 -2.28
C GLU A 105 -6.38 23.04 -1.23
N TYR A 106 -7.48 22.42 -1.66
CA TYR A 106 -8.34 21.60 -0.83
C TYR A 106 -7.61 20.36 -0.33
N ALA A 107 -6.82 19.68 -1.16
CA ALA A 107 -5.98 18.54 -0.75
C ALA A 107 -4.82 18.95 0.18
N ASN A 108 -4.35 20.19 0.06
CA ASN A 108 -3.33 20.75 0.94
C ASN A 108 -3.91 21.07 2.33
N GLN A 109 -5.16 21.53 2.40
CA GLN A 109 -5.88 21.77 3.66
C GLN A 109 -6.39 20.46 4.30
N TYR A 110 -7.03 19.63 3.50
CA TYR A 110 -7.59 18.34 3.86
C TYR A 110 -6.84 17.25 3.07
N PRO A 111 -5.88 16.53 3.67
CA PRO A 111 -5.14 15.50 2.96
C PRO A 111 -6.04 14.38 2.43
N GLN A 112 -5.94 14.09 1.14
CA GLN A 112 -6.53 12.89 0.53
C GLN A 112 -5.90 11.63 1.17
N SER A 113 -6.65 10.54 1.17
CA SER A 113 -6.11 9.22 1.48
C SER A 113 -4.98 8.92 0.47
N TRP A 114 -3.82 8.49 1.00
CA TRP A 114 -2.54 8.35 0.26
C TRP A 114 -1.89 9.65 -0.23
N SER A 115 -2.31 10.81 0.26
CA SER A 115 -1.60 12.07 0.01
C SER A 115 -0.32 12.18 0.84
N TYR A 116 0.72 12.68 0.19
CA TYR A 116 2.01 13.03 0.80
C TYR A 116 2.30 14.54 0.68
N LEU A 117 1.26 15.36 0.40
CA LEU A 117 1.45 16.80 0.26
C LEU A 117 1.87 17.48 1.57
N TYR A 118 1.47 16.97 2.74
CA TYR A 118 1.86 17.46 4.07
C TYR A 118 1.84 19.00 4.22
N GLN A 119 0.79 19.66 3.71
CA GLN A 119 0.67 21.12 3.73
C GLN A 119 1.84 21.85 3.05
N SER A 120 2.49 21.24 2.07
CA SER A 120 3.68 21.77 1.40
C SER A 120 3.38 22.79 0.30
N ILE A 121 2.15 22.90 -0.18
CA ILE A 121 1.78 23.91 -1.17
C ILE A 121 1.67 25.27 -0.46
N GLN A 122 2.31 26.29 -1.04
CA GLN A 122 2.27 27.68 -0.60
C GLN A 122 1.15 28.46 -1.32
N SER A 123 1.00 28.26 -2.62
CA SER A 123 -0.07 28.88 -3.41
C SER A 123 -0.31 28.14 -4.72
N VAL A 124 -1.52 28.26 -5.26
CA VAL A 124 -1.88 27.83 -6.61
C VAL A 124 -2.45 29.01 -7.37
N ARG A 125 -1.90 29.34 -8.54
CA ARG A 125 -2.31 30.48 -9.35
C ARG A 125 -2.67 30.03 -10.75
N ILE A 126 -3.83 30.45 -11.24
CA ILE A 126 -4.22 30.29 -12.64
C ILE A 126 -3.57 31.45 -13.40
N GLN A 127 -2.63 31.15 -14.30
CA GLN A 127 -1.92 32.17 -15.07
C GLN A 127 -2.70 32.60 -16.30
N ASP A 128 -3.44 31.67 -16.91
CA ASP A 128 -4.32 31.89 -18.04
C ASP A 128 -5.38 30.78 -18.13
N LYS A 129 -6.11 30.72 -19.25
CA LYS A 129 -7.20 29.75 -19.49
C LYS A 129 -6.82 28.28 -19.33
N ARG A 130 -5.52 27.93 -19.32
CA ARG A 130 -5.04 26.55 -19.31
C ARG A 130 -3.88 26.31 -18.36
N ASN A 131 -3.17 27.34 -17.91
CA ASN A 131 -1.96 27.18 -17.14
C ASN A 131 -2.18 27.40 -15.64
N VAL A 132 -1.78 26.40 -14.85
CA VAL A 132 -1.84 26.42 -13.38
C VAL A 132 -0.42 26.36 -12.82
N LEU A 133 -0.02 27.40 -12.09
CA LEU A 133 1.26 27.52 -11.42
C LEU A 133 1.11 27.17 -9.94
N VAL A 134 1.79 26.11 -9.51
CA VAL A 134 1.84 25.67 -8.11
C VAL A 134 3.17 26.11 -7.51
N THR A 135 3.13 26.83 -6.40
CA THR A 135 4.32 27.22 -5.62
C THR A 135 4.35 26.42 -4.33
N VAL A 136 5.49 25.81 -4.01
CA VAL A 136 5.66 25.00 -2.79
C VAL A 136 6.47 25.75 -1.74
N LYS A 137 6.26 25.44 -0.46
CA LYS A 137 6.97 26.08 0.66
C LYS A 137 8.48 25.79 0.61
N LYS A 138 8.84 24.53 0.36
CA LYS A 138 10.23 24.06 0.22
C LYS A 138 10.33 23.10 -0.97
N PRO A 139 11.36 23.24 -1.83
CA PRO A 139 11.64 22.25 -2.85
C PRO A 139 11.92 20.87 -2.23
N SER A 140 11.44 19.81 -2.86
CA SER A 140 11.83 18.45 -2.52
C SER A 140 11.69 17.55 -3.76
N VAL A 141 12.55 16.53 -3.85
CA VAL A 141 12.60 15.60 -4.99
C VAL A 141 11.23 14.97 -5.32
N PRO A 142 10.44 14.47 -4.34
CA PRO A 142 9.18 13.80 -4.66
C PRO A 142 8.00 14.76 -4.87
N MET A 143 8.19 16.07 -4.80
CA MET A 143 7.08 17.03 -4.79
C MET A 143 6.25 17.01 -6.08
N LEU A 144 6.89 16.86 -7.24
CA LEU A 144 6.19 16.70 -8.51
C LEU A 144 5.26 15.48 -8.50
N LEU A 145 5.71 14.36 -7.92
CA LEU A 145 4.90 13.15 -7.77
C LEU A 145 3.68 13.40 -6.87
N TYR A 146 3.87 14.13 -5.77
CA TYR A 146 2.80 14.40 -4.80
C TYR A 146 1.73 15.34 -5.37
N ILE A 147 2.14 16.43 -6.02
CA ILE A 147 1.22 17.35 -6.69
C ILE A 147 0.55 16.65 -7.88
N GLY A 148 1.37 16.03 -8.75
CA GLY A 148 0.92 15.42 -9.99
C GLY A 148 -0.11 14.30 -9.78
N ARG A 149 -0.04 13.55 -8.68
CA ARG A 149 -0.94 12.42 -8.40
C ARG A 149 -2.13 12.75 -7.50
N THR A 150 -2.29 14.01 -7.10
CA THR A 150 -3.47 14.46 -6.36
C THR A 150 -4.72 14.32 -7.22
N ARG A 151 -5.77 13.71 -6.69
CA ARG A 151 -7.02 13.46 -7.43
C ARG A 151 -7.78 14.77 -7.61
N ILE A 152 -8.26 15.04 -8.81
CA ILE A 152 -9.00 16.26 -9.14
C ILE A 152 -10.48 16.08 -8.80
N LEU A 153 -11.05 17.09 -8.14
CA LEU A 153 -12.41 17.14 -7.63
C LEU A 153 -13.20 18.24 -8.37
N PRO A 154 -14.50 18.02 -8.62
CA PRO A 154 -15.38 19.07 -9.14
C PRO A 154 -15.61 20.16 -8.08
N LYS A 155 -15.09 21.38 -8.32
CA LYS A 155 -15.21 22.51 -7.38
C LYS A 155 -16.65 22.83 -7.06
N HIS A 156 -17.55 22.74 -8.03
CA HIS A 156 -18.99 23.03 -7.84
C HIS A 156 -19.68 22.11 -6.84
N ILE A 157 -19.12 20.93 -6.57
CA ILE A 157 -19.64 19.96 -5.59
C ILE A 157 -18.90 20.08 -4.25
N TRP A 158 -17.58 20.25 -4.28
CA TRP A 158 -16.74 20.07 -3.09
C TRP A 158 -16.43 21.36 -2.32
N LYS A 159 -16.63 22.54 -2.92
CA LYS A 159 -16.20 23.84 -2.34
C LYS A 159 -16.71 24.12 -0.91
N ASP A 160 -17.91 23.66 -0.58
CA ASP A 160 -18.56 23.94 0.71
C ASP A 160 -18.40 22.78 1.72
N ILE A 161 -17.68 21.72 1.34
CA ILE A 161 -17.50 20.53 2.17
C ILE A 161 -16.30 20.73 3.10
N THR A 162 -16.52 20.80 4.41
CA THR A 162 -15.46 20.97 5.41
C THR A 162 -15.05 19.68 6.12
N GLN A 163 -15.85 18.62 5.97
CA GLN A 163 -15.60 17.28 6.53
C GLN A 163 -15.60 16.21 5.42
N PRO A 164 -14.62 16.23 4.51
CA PRO A 164 -14.62 15.39 3.30
C PRO A 164 -14.66 13.88 3.57
N GLN A 165 -14.15 13.46 4.72
CA GLN A 165 -14.16 12.06 5.17
C GLN A 165 -15.58 11.52 5.41
N GLN A 166 -16.54 12.40 5.72
CA GLN A 166 -17.95 12.05 5.98
C GLN A 166 -18.84 12.27 4.75
N PHE A 167 -18.33 12.92 3.71
CA PHE A 167 -19.08 13.21 2.49
C PHE A 167 -19.20 11.95 1.62
N ILE A 168 -20.23 11.15 1.90
CA ILE A 168 -20.50 9.86 1.27
C ILE A 168 -21.86 9.93 0.56
N GLY A 169 -21.88 9.68 -0.74
CA GLY A 169 -23.09 9.61 -1.54
C GLY A 169 -22.82 9.81 -3.03
N LYS A 170 -23.88 9.83 -3.85
CA LYS A 170 -23.78 9.95 -5.32
C LYS A 170 -22.97 11.17 -5.76
N ALA A 171 -23.15 12.32 -5.10
CA ALA A 171 -22.41 13.54 -5.45
C ALA A 171 -20.90 13.42 -5.16
N SER A 172 -20.50 12.67 -4.14
CA SER A 172 -19.09 12.58 -3.73
C SER A 172 -18.25 11.61 -4.57
N ILE A 173 -18.88 10.89 -5.51
CA ILE A 173 -18.22 10.02 -6.49
C ILE A 173 -18.28 10.58 -7.91
N ILE A 174 -18.72 11.83 -8.09
CA ILE A 174 -18.57 12.51 -9.38
C ILE A 174 -17.09 12.84 -9.56
N GLY A 175 -16.45 12.14 -10.48
CA GLY A 175 -15.05 12.36 -10.86
C GLY A 175 -14.92 12.64 -12.35
N CYS A 176 -13.70 12.49 -12.87
CA CYS A 176 -13.37 12.69 -14.28
C CYS A 176 -12.61 11.48 -14.88
N GLY A 177 -12.56 10.37 -14.14
CA GLY A 177 -11.89 9.12 -14.53
C GLY A 177 -12.74 8.22 -15.45
N PRO A 178 -12.18 7.08 -15.91
CA PRO A 178 -12.76 6.25 -16.96
C PRO A 178 -14.01 5.45 -16.56
N TYR A 179 -14.30 5.30 -15.27
CA TYR A 179 -15.45 4.54 -14.78
C TYR A 179 -16.24 5.35 -13.74
N GLN A 180 -17.52 5.02 -13.63
CA GLN A 180 -18.39 5.47 -12.55
C GLN A 180 -18.78 4.30 -11.64
N LEU A 181 -18.98 4.56 -10.35
CA LEU A 181 -19.50 3.56 -9.41
C LEU A 181 -21.02 3.47 -9.56
N THR A 182 -21.53 2.31 -9.97
CA THR A 182 -22.98 2.09 -10.20
C THR A 182 -23.64 1.27 -9.11
N ASP A 183 -22.87 0.47 -8.38
CA ASP A 183 -23.36 -0.27 -7.21
C ASP A 183 -22.27 -0.39 -6.15
N TYR A 184 -22.68 -0.28 -4.88
CA TYR A 184 -21.81 -0.43 -3.72
C TYR A 184 -22.60 -0.97 -2.55
N ASN A 185 -22.17 -2.12 -2.06
CA ASN A 185 -22.71 -2.72 -0.85
C ASN A 185 -21.60 -2.86 0.19
N LYS A 186 -21.65 -2.00 1.21
CA LYS A 186 -20.67 -1.98 2.29
C LYS A 186 -20.66 -3.27 3.11
N SER A 187 -21.82 -3.82 3.48
CA SER A 187 -21.90 -5.00 4.34
C SER A 187 -21.39 -6.26 3.63
N HIS A 188 -21.55 -6.33 2.31
CA HIS A 188 -21.04 -7.44 1.50
C HIS A 188 -19.68 -7.13 0.85
N GLY A 189 -19.17 -5.90 0.94
CA GLY A 189 -17.90 -5.51 0.31
C GLY A 189 -17.90 -5.58 -1.22
N ILE A 190 -19.06 -5.35 -1.83
CA ILE A 190 -19.27 -5.40 -3.28
C ILE A 190 -19.15 -4.01 -3.87
N TYR A 191 -18.49 -3.92 -5.04
CA TYR A 191 -18.40 -2.70 -5.84
C TYR A 191 -18.62 -3.04 -7.30
N ARG A 192 -19.39 -2.23 -8.01
CA ARG A 192 -19.57 -2.32 -9.46
C ARG A 192 -19.22 -0.99 -10.10
N PHE A 193 -18.32 -1.04 -11.06
CA PHE A 193 -17.89 0.10 -11.85
C PHE A 193 -18.25 -0.12 -13.31
N GLU A 194 -18.82 0.90 -13.95
CA GLU A 194 -19.15 0.86 -15.37
C GLU A 194 -18.36 1.92 -16.13
N ALA A 195 -17.79 1.53 -17.27
CA ALA A 195 -16.98 2.41 -18.11
C ALA A 195 -17.84 3.53 -18.70
N LEU A 196 -17.29 4.73 -18.75
CA LEU A 196 -17.95 5.85 -19.41
C LEU A 196 -17.83 5.73 -20.92
N LYS A 197 -18.95 5.97 -21.61
CA LYS A 197 -19.00 5.95 -23.07
C LYS A 197 -18.11 7.02 -23.71
N HIS A 198 -18.03 8.19 -23.07
CA HIS A 198 -17.31 9.37 -23.54
C HIS A 198 -16.20 9.78 -22.56
N TYR A 199 -15.35 8.84 -22.18
CA TYR A 199 -14.12 9.17 -21.46
C TYR A 199 -13.14 9.89 -22.38
N TRP A 200 -12.53 10.98 -21.90
CA TRP A 200 -11.59 11.80 -22.67
C TRP A 200 -10.31 11.05 -23.07
N GLY A 201 -9.90 10.07 -22.26
CA GLY A 201 -8.62 9.36 -22.39
C GLY A 201 -8.73 8.02 -23.12
N PRO A 202 -7.77 7.10 -22.88
CA PRO A 202 -7.77 5.79 -23.52
C PRO A 202 -9.06 5.01 -23.28
N LYS A 203 -9.63 4.46 -24.37
CA LYS A 203 -10.86 3.68 -24.29
C LYS A 203 -10.70 2.51 -23.32
N PRO A 204 -11.56 2.40 -22.29
CA PRO A 204 -11.52 1.27 -21.37
C PRO A 204 -11.61 -0.07 -22.10
N ALA A 205 -10.69 -0.99 -21.77
CA ALA A 205 -10.68 -2.34 -22.35
C ALA A 205 -11.85 -3.21 -21.83
N VAL A 206 -12.47 -2.80 -20.72
CA VAL A 206 -13.52 -3.54 -20.03
C VAL A 206 -14.71 -2.62 -19.80
N GLN A 207 -15.93 -3.12 -20.02
CA GLN A 207 -17.14 -2.31 -19.80
C GLN A 207 -17.55 -2.26 -18.33
N VAL A 208 -17.38 -3.36 -17.59
CA VAL A 208 -17.75 -3.45 -16.18
C VAL A 208 -16.65 -4.12 -15.36
N ILE A 209 -16.30 -3.51 -14.23
CA ILE A 209 -15.42 -4.11 -13.22
C ILE A 209 -16.23 -4.35 -11.95
N GLU A 210 -16.29 -5.60 -11.51
CA GLU A 210 -16.93 -5.99 -10.26
C GLU A 210 -15.89 -6.46 -9.25
N PHE A 211 -15.99 -5.97 -8.01
CA PHE A 211 -15.24 -6.51 -6.88
C PHE A 211 -16.22 -7.26 -5.99
N ILE A 212 -15.96 -8.54 -5.75
CA ILE A 212 -16.83 -9.41 -4.94
C ILE A 212 -16.05 -10.07 -3.79
N PRO A 213 -16.64 -10.22 -2.59
CA PRO A 213 -15.97 -10.91 -1.49
C PRO A 213 -15.72 -12.38 -1.85
N VAL A 214 -14.48 -12.85 -1.68
CA VAL A 214 -14.13 -14.26 -1.85
C VAL A 214 -13.24 -14.72 -0.70
N SER A 215 -13.59 -15.86 -0.09
CA SER A 215 -12.83 -16.46 1.02
C SER A 215 -11.66 -17.32 0.54
N GLN A 216 -11.82 -17.98 -0.62
CA GLN A 216 -10.82 -18.86 -1.23
C GLN A 216 -10.54 -18.42 -2.68
N PRO A 217 -9.68 -17.40 -2.89
CA PRO A 217 -9.51 -16.78 -4.22
C PRO A 217 -9.08 -17.75 -5.32
N ILE A 218 -8.25 -18.75 -4.99
CA ILE A 218 -7.80 -19.77 -5.96
C ILE A 218 -8.95 -20.66 -6.42
N LEU A 219 -9.78 -21.15 -5.49
CA LEU A 219 -10.96 -21.94 -5.87
C LEU A 219 -11.99 -21.10 -6.63
N ALA A 220 -12.22 -19.85 -6.19
CA ALA A 220 -13.11 -18.91 -6.87
C ALA A 220 -12.66 -18.68 -8.32
N TYR A 221 -11.35 -18.52 -8.55
CA TYR A 221 -10.77 -18.41 -9.89
C TYR A 221 -11.00 -19.67 -10.74
N GLU A 222 -10.74 -20.85 -10.17
CA GLU A 222 -10.92 -22.13 -10.86
C GLU A 222 -12.39 -22.35 -11.24
N ARG A 223 -13.33 -22.03 -10.34
CA ARG A 223 -14.78 -22.05 -10.58
C ARG A 223 -15.27 -20.95 -11.52
N GLY A 224 -14.46 -19.92 -11.78
CA GLY A 224 -14.80 -18.81 -12.68
C GLY A 224 -15.68 -17.73 -12.04
N GLU A 225 -15.69 -17.66 -10.71
CA GLU A 225 -16.34 -16.59 -9.94
C GLU A 225 -15.55 -15.28 -10.06
N ILE A 226 -14.21 -15.36 -10.11
CA ILE A 226 -13.31 -14.24 -10.38
C ILE A 226 -12.41 -14.54 -11.57
N ASP A 227 -12.02 -13.50 -12.29
CA ASP A 227 -11.22 -13.57 -13.52
C ASP A 227 -9.73 -13.32 -13.26
N MET A 228 -9.35 -12.88 -12.05
CA MET A 228 -7.94 -12.71 -11.66
C MET A 228 -7.70 -13.15 -10.23
N ALA A 229 -6.59 -13.84 -9.99
CA ALA A 229 -6.19 -14.26 -8.65
C ALA A 229 -4.68 -14.13 -8.43
N ILE A 230 -4.31 -13.76 -7.21
CA ILE A 230 -2.92 -13.81 -6.75
C ILE A 230 -2.59 -15.27 -6.46
N VAL A 231 -1.60 -15.80 -7.18
CA VAL A 231 -1.22 -17.22 -7.09
C VAL A 231 -0.12 -17.41 -6.05
N PRO A 232 -0.37 -18.17 -4.96
CA PRO A 232 0.64 -18.55 -3.99
C PRO A 232 1.76 -19.41 -4.61
N PRO A 233 2.99 -19.33 -4.09
CA PRO A 233 4.13 -20.08 -4.62
C PRO A 233 3.94 -21.60 -4.65
N ASP A 234 3.22 -22.16 -3.68
CA ASP A 234 2.99 -23.60 -3.54
C ASP A 234 2.12 -24.20 -4.66
N VAL A 235 1.19 -23.40 -5.22
CA VAL A 235 0.34 -23.83 -6.34
C VAL A 235 0.80 -23.27 -7.68
N LEU A 236 1.74 -22.32 -7.70
CA LEU A 236 2.23 -21.66 -8.91
C LEU A 236 2.66 -22.64 -10.03
N PRO A 237 3.43 -23.72 -9.76
CA PRO A 237 3.84 -24.63 -10.84
C PRO A 237 2.67 -25.24 -11.60
N ARG A 238 1.52 -25.47 -10.93
CA ARG A 238 0.29 -25.95 -11.56
C ARG A 238 -0.26 -24.91 -12.54
N PHE A 239 -0.33 -23.65 -12.13
CA PHE A 239 -0.85 -22.57 -12.96
C PHE A 239 0.07 -22.22 -14.13
N GLN A 240 1.40 -22.36 -13.97
CA GLN A 240 2.37 -22.16 -15.05
C GLN A 240 2.30 -23.22 -16.14
N LYS A 241 1.98 -24.47 -15.78
CA LYS A 241 1.83 -25.58 -16.73
C LYS A 241 0.53 -25.51 -17.53
N ASP A 242 -0.49 -24.83 -17.01
CA ASP A 242 -1.77 -24.69 -17.67
C ASP A 242 -1.78 -23.47 -18.60
N SER A 243 -1.71 -23.72 -19.92
CA SER A 243 -1.68 -22.69 -20.97
C SER A 243 -2.92 -21.79 -21.02
N ARG A 244 -3.98 -22.14 -20.28
CA ARG A 244 -5.14 -21.27 -20.10
C ARG A 244 -4.81 -20.06 -19.24
N ASN A 245 -3.72 -20.07 -18.47
CA ASN A 245 -3.36 -18.99 -17.54
C ASN A 245 -2.19 -18.17 -18.07
N LYS A 246 -2.32 -16.85 -18.05
CA LYS A 246 -1.19 -15.91 -18.16
C LYS A 246 -0.70 -15.56 -16.77
N ILE A 247 0.57 -15.81 -16.48
CA ILE A 247 1.21 -15.42 -15.22
C ILE A 247 1.96 -14.10 -15.39
N VAL A 248 1.59 -13.10 -14.59
CA VAL A 248 2.29 -11.81 -14.52
C VAL A 248 3.04 -11.73 -13.19
N LYS A 249 4.32 -11.35 -13.25
CA LYS A 249 5.19 -11.08 -12.09
C LYS A 249 5.24 -9.56 -11.86
N SER A 250 5.33 -9.16 -10.60
CA SER A 250 5.49 -7.77 -10.17
C SER A 250 6.69 -7.69 -9.22
N PRO A 251 7.45 -6.60 -9.19
CA PRO A 251 8.53 -6.38 -8.22
C PRO A 251 8.05 -6.46 -6.77
N ALA A 252 8.95 -6.83 -5.85
CA ALA A 252 8.67 -7.07 -4.43
C ALA A 252 8.65 -5.78 -3.58
N PHE A 253 7.84 -4.79 -3.96
CA PHE A 253 7.72 -3.51 -3.22
C PHE A 253 6.71 -3.55 -2.07
N TRP A 254 6.49 -4.74 -1.51
CA TRP A 254 5.74 -4.97 -0.28
C TRP A 254 6.63 -5.76 0.67
N GLY A 255 6.79 -5.28 1.91
CA GLY A 255 7.67 -5.89 2.90
C GLY A 255 7.02 -5.93 4.28
N ILE A 256 7.64 -6.69 5.19
CA ILE A 256 7.25 -6.79 6.60
C ILE A 256 8.37 -6.21 7.45
N ARG A 257 8.03 -5.32 8.38
CA ARG A 257 8.95 -4.78 9.39
C ARG A 257 8.60 -5.37 10.75
N LEU A 258 9.63 -5.63 11.55
CA LEU A 258 9.50 -5.79 13.00
C LEU A 258 9.82 -4.44 13.64
N LEU A 259 8.83 -3.83 14.30
CA LEU A 259 8.97 -2.55 14.95
C LEU A 259 9.04 -2.73 16.48
N PHE A 260 9.82 -1.86 17.12
CA PHE A 260 9.98 -1.81 18.56
C PHE A 260 9.44 -0.49 19.07
N ASN A 261 8.63 -0.52 20.12
CA ASN A 261 8.21 0.70 20.80
C ASN A 261 9.26 1.16 21.80
N LEU A 262 10.16 2.03 21.33
CA LEU A 262 11.25 2.56 22.16
C LEU A 262 10.73 3.43 23.33
N LYS A 263 9.56 4.06 23.16
CA LYS A 263 9.00 4.95 24.19
C LYS A 263 8.40 4.16 25.35
N SER A 264 7.68 3.08 25.07
CA SER A 264 6.96 2.32 26.09
C SER A 264 7.76 1.16 26.68
N VAL A 265 8.82 0.69 26.02
CA VAL A 265 9.63 -0.46 26.45
C VAL A 265 11.08 -0.05 26.68
N PRO A 266 11.50 0.19 27.94
CA PRO A 266 12.85 0.65 28.27
C PRO A 266 13.96 -0.26 27.74
N GLU A 267 13.73 -1.58 27.70
CA GLU A 267 14.68 -2.57 27.20
C GLU A 267 15.07 -2.30 25.75
N PHE A 268 14.13 -1.80 24.94
CA PHE A 268 14.39 -1.50 23.54
C PHE A 268 15.17 -0.20 23.35
N GLN A 269 15.34 0.66 24.37
CA GLN A 269 16.27 1.79 24.28
C GLN A 269 17.72 1.32 24.17
N ASN A 270 18.06 0.17 24.77
CA ASN A 270 19.38 -0.42 24.66
C ASN A 270 19.62 -0.99 23.26
N LYS A 271 20.59 -0.41 22.54
CA LYS A 271 20.98 -0.84 21.19
C LYS A 271 21.41 -2.31 21.15
N SER A 272 22.10 -2.80 22.18
CA SER A 272 22.57 -4.19 22.25
C SER A 272 21.41 -5.18 22.30
N VAL A 273 20.29 -4.84 22.96
CA VAL A 273 19.07 -5.68 22.96
C VAL A 273 18.48 -5.76 21.54
N ARG A 274 18.34 -4.63 20.85
CA ARG A 274 17.84 -4.60 19.46
C ARG A 274 18.76 -5.39 18.51
N GLN A 275 20.08 -5.27 18.69
CA GLN A 275 21.05 -6.03 17.90
C GLN A 275 21.00 -7.53 18.21
N ALA A 276 20.87 -7.91 19.48
CA ALA A 276 20.72 -9.31 19.88
C ALA A 276 19.49 -9.95 19.24
N ILE A 277 18.34 -9.26 19.27
CA ILE A 277 17.12 -9.69 18.58
C ILE A 277 17.42 -9.94 17.10
N ARG A 278 18.09 -9.01 16.41
CA ARG A 278 18.39 -9.18 14.99
C ARG A 278 19.37 -10.34 14.71
N TYR A 279 20.42 -10.51 15.51
CA TYR A 279 21.36 -11.64 15.39
C TYR A 279 20.71 -12.99 15.69
N ALA A 280 19.68 -13.03 16.53
CA ALA A 280 18.95 -14.25 16.86
C ALA A 280 18.00 -14.72 15.75
N LEU A 281 17.69 -13.88 14.75
CA LEU A 281 16.77 -14.21 13.66
C LEU A 281 17.51 -14.70 12.40
N ASP A 282 17.13 -15.89 11.93
CA ASP A 282 17.55 -16.41 10.63
C ASP A 282 16.53 -16.00 9.55
N LEU A 283 16.82 -14.89 8.86
CA LEU A 283 15.93 -14.36 7.82
C LEU A 283 15.83 -15.30 6.60
N ASN A 284 16.90 -16.03 6.27
CA ASN A 284 16.88 -16.98 5.16
C ASN A 284 15.94 -18.15 5.46
N ALA A 285 16.03 -18.71 6.65
CA ALA A 285 15.12 -19.76 7.09
C ALA A 285 13.67 -19.26 7.24
N LEU A 286 13.46 -18.04 7.75
CA LEU A 286 12.14 -17.40 7.79
C LEU A 286 11.54 -17.31 6.39
N VAL A 287 12.28 -16.76 5.41
CA VAL A 287 11.84 -16.65 4.02
C VAL A 287 11.55 -18.02 3.43
N LYS A 288 12.46 -19.00 3.57
CA LYS A 288 12.29 -20.35 3.04
C LYS A 288 11.06 -21.05 3.61
N LYS A 289 10.85 -20.99 4.93
CA LYS A 289 9.75 -21.69 5.61
C LYS A 289 8.40 -20.99 5.43
N THR A 290 8.36 -19.66 5.37
CA THR A 290 7.09 -18.91 5.27
C THR A 290 6.64 -18.63 3.85
N THR A 291 7.59 -18.47 2.91
CA THR A 291 7.30 -18.06 1.52
C THR A 291 7.75 -19.06 0.46
N ARG A 292 8.41 -20.16 0.85
CA ARG A 292 9.05 -21.13 -0.07
C ARG A 292 10.02 -20.45 -1.05
N GLY A 293 10.70 -19.39 -0.61
CA GLY A 293 11.68 -18.64 -1.41
C GLY A 293 11.07 -17.61 -2.38
N ALA A 294 9.77 -17.32 -2.28
CA ALA A 294 9.11 -16.31 -3.10
C ALA A 294 9.28 -14.87 -2.58
N ALA A 295 9.97 -14.70 -1.46
CA ALA A 295 10.41 -13.42 -0.94
C ALA A 295 11.95 -13.41 -0.81
N ILE A 296 12.51 -12.24 -0.55
CA ILE A 296 13.93 -12.08 -0.21
C ILE A 296 14.06 -11.62 1.24
N PRO A 297 15.19 -11.91 1.92
CA PRO A 297 15.48 -11.34 3.24
C PRO A 297 15.41 -9.81 3.22
N GLY A 298 14.78 -9.24 4.24
CA GLY A 298 14.74 -7.78 4.39
C GLY A 298 16.12 -7.19 4.68
N SER A 299 16.31 -5.96 4.24
CA SER A 299 17.47 -5.13 4.55
C SER A 299 17.49 -4.73 6.04
N ALA A 300 18.69 -4.55 6.61
CA ALA A 300 18.84 -3.91 7.91
C ALA A 300 18.70 -2.37 7.85
N GLY A 301 18.73 -1.82 6.63
CA GLY A 301 18.42 -0.42 6.34
C GLY A 301 16.94 -0.22 6.00
N ILE A 302 16.63 0.98 5.55
CA ILE A 302 15.24 1.41 5.29
C ILE A 302 14.69 0.87 3.96
N LEU A 303 15.56 0.76 2.95
CA LEU A 303 15.19 0.39 1.57
C LEU A 303 15.29 -1.12 1.32
N SER A 304 14.38 -1.61 0.47
CA SER A 304 14.44 -2.99 -0.06
C SER A 304 15.72 -3.22 -0.87
N PRO A 305 16.30 -4.44 -0.89
CA PRO A 305 17.38 -4.77 -1.82
C PRO A 305 17.04 -4.52 -3.30
N ASP A 306 15.76 -4.62 -3.68
CA ASP A 306 15.28 -4.37 -5.06
C ASP A 306 15.07 -2.87 -5.37
N HIS A 307 15.27 -1.96 -4.40
CA HIS A 307 15.08 -0.54 -4.61
C HIS A 307 16.28 0.07 -5.36
N VAL A 308 16.04 0.95 -6.34
CA VAL A 308 17.12 1.54 -7.17
C VAL A 308 18.12 2.38 -6.35
N LEU A 309 17.70 2.93 -5.22
CA LEU A 309 18.54 3.68 -4.27
C LEU A 309 19.09 2.82 -3.11
N PHE A 310 18.99 1.49 -3.19
CA PHE A 310 19.49 0.60 -2.14
C PHE A 310 21.01 0.73 -1.99
N ASN A 311 21.47 0.91 -0.75
CA ASN A 311 22.90 0.87 -0.43
C ASN A 311 23.29 -0.55 0.02
N PRO A 312 24.08 -1.31 -0.77
CA PRO A 312 24.51 -2.65 -0.40
C PRO A 312 25.56 -2.66 0.72
N ASN A 313 26.23 -1.53 0.99
CA ASN A 313 27.34 -1.42 1.94
C ASN A 313 26.89 -1.14 3.38
N ILE A 314 25.67 -1.54 3.73
CA ILE A 314 25.14 -1.40 5.09
C ILE A 314 25.59 -2.54 5.99
N LYS A 315 25.63 -2.28 7.30
CA LYS A 315 25.97 -3.32 8.29
C LYS A 315 24.96 -4.48 8.23
N ALA A 316 25.46 -5.65 7.86
CA ALA A 316 24.72 -6.89 7.95
C ALA A 316 24.69 -7.41 9.39
N TYR A 317 23.62 -8.14 9.72
CA TYR A 317 23.45 -8.86 10.98
C TYR A 317 23.17 -10.32 10.63
N GLU A 318 24.22 -11.11 10.49
CA GLU A 318 24.07 -12.53 10.16
C GLU A 318 23.42 -13.30 11.31
N TYR A 319 22.83 -14.44 11.03
CA TYR A 319 22.24 -15.28 12.08
C TYR A 319 23.34 -15.83 12.99
N ASN A 320 23.37 -15.38 14.25
CA ASN A 320 24.36 -15.79 15.24
C ASN A 320 23.79 -15.69 16.66
N VAL A 321 23.23 -16.80 17.15
CA VAL A 321 22.64 -16.89 18.50
C VAL A 321 23.70 -16.67 19.59
N LYS A 322 24.94 -17.12 19.39
CA LYS A 322 26.03 -16.91 20.37
C LYS A 322 26.32 -15.42 20.54
N LYS A 323 26.39 -14.67 19.43
CA LYS A 323 26.56 -13.22 19.45
C LYS A 323 25.37 -12.52 20.10
N ALA A 324 24.14 -12.98 19.83
CA ALA A 324 22.95 -12.47 20.50
C ALA A 324 23.03 -12.62 22.02
N LYS A 325 23.36 -13.81 22.52
CA LYS A 325 23.54 -14.09 23.96
C LYS A 325 24.60 -13.18 24.59
N SER A 326 25.77 -13.08 23.96
CA SER A 326 26.86 -12.22 24.43
C SER A 326 26.45 -10.74 24.50
N LEU A 327 25.70 -10.23 23.51
CA LEU A 327 25.18 -8.86 23.53
C LEU A 327 24.19 -8.61 24.67
N LEU A 328 23.36 -9.60 25.00
CA LEU A 328 22.41 -9.52 26.12
C LEU A 328 23.14 -9.55 27.48
N GLU A 329 24.15 -10.40 27.62
CA GLU A 329 25.01 -10.47 28.83
C GLU A 329 25.71 -9.15 29.07
N SER A 330 26.35 -8.58 28.04
CA SER A 330 26.96 -7.24 28.12
C SER A 330 25.95 -6.12 28.38
N ALA A 331 24.67 -6.35 28.08
CA ALA A 331 23.58 -5.42 28.37
C ALA A 331 22.96 -5.62 29.77
N GLY A 332 23.53 -6.51 30.60
CA GLY A 332 23.08 -6.77 31.97
C GLY A 332 22.07 -7.91 32.12
N TYR A 333 21.85 -8.71 31.08
CA TYR A 333 20.86 -9.80 31.06
C TYR A 333 21.51 -11.20 31.17
N SER A 334 22.33 -11.40 32.21
CA SER A 334 23.13 -12.62 32.38
C SER A 334 22.41 -13.73 33.14
N TYR A 335 21.48 -13.40 34.04
CA TYR A 335 20.71 -14.40 34.78
C TYR A 335 19.67 -15.06 33.85
N ILE A 336 19.59 -16.38 33.88
CA ILE A 336 18.60 -17.18 33.14
C ILE A 336 17.72 -17.88 34.17
N ASP A 337 16.41 -17.68 34.08
CA ASP A 337 15.44 -18.33 34.95
C ASP A 337 15.13 -19.79 34.52
N LYS A 338 14.30 -20.47 35.31
CA LYS A 338 13.87 -21.86 35.07
C LYS A 338 13.19 -22.07 33.72
N ASP A 339 12.60 -21.02 33.15
CA ASP A 339 11.89 -21.08 31.87
C ASP A 339 12.82 -20.74 30.69
N GLY A 340 14.13 -20.56 30.97
CA GLY A 340 15.16 -20.24 30.00
C GLY A 340 15.17 -18.77 29.57
N THR A 341 14.47 -17.89 30.30
CA THR A 341 14.37 -16.47 29.98
C THR A 341 15.46 -15.68 30.68
N ARG A 342 16.06 -14.73 29.97
CA ARG A 342 17.10 -13.86 30.51
C ARG A 342 16.49 -12.70 31.29
N ASN A 343 17.16 -12.33 32.38
CA ASN A 343 16.69 -11.34 33.34
C ASN A 343 17.77 -10.28 33.56
N ASN A 344 17.35 -9.02 33.76
CA ASN A 344 18.28 -7.97 34.16
C ASN A 344 18.71 -8.12 35.63
N GLN A 345 19.61 -7.25 36.08
CA GLN A 345 20.12 -7.22 37.45
C GLN A 345 19.03 -7.06 38.53
N ASN A 346 17.87 -6.51 38.18
CA ASN A 346 16.72 -6.32 39.08
C ASN A 346 15.72 -7.48 39.00
N GLY A 347 16.06 -8.58 38.31
CA GLY A 347 15.17 -9.74 38.13
C GLY A 347 14.02 -9.51 37.15
N LYS A 348 14.07 -8.46 36.31
CA LYS A 348 13.06 -8.24 35.26
C LYS A 348 13.38 -9.11 34.03
N PRO A 349 12.49 -10.02 33.62
CA PRO A 349 12.73 -10.92 32.50
C PRO A 349 12.52 -10.24 31.14
N LEU A 350 13.24 -10.70 30.11
CA LEU A 350 13.07 -10.33 28.71
C LEU A 350 11.85 -11.03 28.10
N ILE A 351 10.67 -10.60 28.51
CA ILE A 351 9.37 -11.06 27.99
C ILE A 351 8.73 -9.91 27.23
N PHE A 352 8.34 -10.14 25.98
CA PHE A 352 7.67 -9.13 25.17
C PHE A 352 6.45 -9.68 24.44
N GLN A 353 5.42 -8.86 24.32
CA GLN A 353 4.27 -9.13 23.47
C GLN A 353 4.57 -8.73 22.02
N LEU A 354 4.43 -9.67 21.09
CA LEU A 354 4.52 -9.43 19.66
C LEU A 354 3.12 -9.35 19.04
N LEU A 355 2.69 -8.14 18.72
CA LEU A 355 1.44 -7.89 18.01
C LEU A 355 1.60 -8.22 16.51
N CYS A 356 0.63 -8.93 15.94
CA CYS A 356 0.58 -9.21 14.51
C CYS A 356 -0.88 -9.21 14.00
N SER A 357 -1.06 -9.14 12.69
CA SER A 357 -2.39 -9.24 12.10
C SER A 357 -2.84 -10.69 11.94
N SER A 358 -4.06 -11.00 12.42
CA SER A 358 -4.81 -12.21 12.07
C SER A 358 -5.48 -12.11 10.69
N GLY A 359 -5.46 -10.91 10.10
CA GLY A 359 -6.17 -10.57 8.88
C GLY A 359 -5.83 -11.48 7.70
N ALA A 360 -6.87 -11.85 6.96
CA ALA A 360 -6.79 -12.66 5.77
C ALA A 360 -5.94 -12.02 4.65
N ARG A 361 -5.58 -12.88 3.69
CA ARG A 361 -4.85 -12.69 2.43
C ARG A 361 -5.50 -11.69 1.43
N ILE A 362 -6.03 -10.57 1.92
CA ILE A 362 -6.73 -9.56 1.10
C ILE A 362 -5.75 -8.47 0.63
N SER A 363 -4.60 -8.35 1.30
CA SER A 363 -3.42 -7.65 0.78
C SER A 363 -2.60 -8.61 -0.08
N ARG A 364 -1.87 -8.09 -1.07
CA ARG A 364 -1.12 -8.80 -2.14
C ARG A 364 -0.10 -9.86 -1.68
N SER A 365 0.00 -10.13 -0.38
CA SER A 365 0.95 -11.04 0.23
C SER A 365 0.25 -12.29 0.75
N PRO A 366 0.59 -13.50 0.26
CA PRO A 366 0.10 -14.76 0.81
C PRO A 366 0.73 -15.10 2.17
N ILE A 367 1.50 -14.19 2.76
CA ILE A 367 2.32 -14.42 3.94
C ILE A 367 1.49 -14.21 5.21
N SER A 368 1.44 -15.23 6.06
CA SER A 368 0.81 -15.16 7.39
C SER A 368 1.75 -14.45 8.37
N GLU A 369 1.33 -13.29 8.88
CA GLU A 369 2.08 -12.58 9.95
C GLU A 369 2.15 -13.43 11.23
N ILE A 370 1.08 -14.17 11.58
CA ILE A 370 1.07 -15.11 12.71
C ILE A 370 2.18 -16.16 12.56
N ARG A 371 2.31 -16.78 11.39
CA ARG A 371 3.36 -17.78 11.16
C ARG A 371 4.76 -17.19 11.30
N ILE A 372 4.98 -15.95 10.86
CA ILE A 372 6.25 -15.25 11.08
C ILE A 372 6.46 -15.00 12.57
N ALA A 373 5.42 -14.55 13.29
CA ALA A 373 5.50 -14.24 14.72
C ALA A 373 5.87 -15.47 15.55
N GLU A 374 5.26 -16.64 15.28
CA GLU A 374 5.60 -17.90 15.96
C GLU A 374 7.04 -18.34 15.67
N MET A 375 7.50 -18.20 14.42
CA MET A 375 8.91 -18.48 14.12
C MET A 375 9.86 -17.50 14.82
N ILE A 376 9.53 -16.20 14.88
CA ILE A 376 10.31 -15.22 15.64
C ILE A 376 10.40 -15.63 17.11
N LYS A 377 9.28 -16.03 17.71
CA LYS A 377 9.23 -16.55 19.09
C LYS A 377 10.21 -17.72 19.28
N GLU A 378 10.18 -18.73 18.41
CA GLU A 378 11.11 -19.87 18.48
C GLU A 378 12.58 -19.44 18.38
N TYR A 379 12.91 -18.51 17.48
CA TYR A 379 14.28 -18.02 17.29
C TYR A 379 14.77 -17.19 18.48
N LEU A 380 13.92 -16.32 19.01
CA LEU A 380 14.26 -15.45 20.14
C LEU A 380 14.37 -16.23 21.46
N GLN A 381 13.58 -17.29 21.65
CA GLN A 381 13.72 -18.18 22.80
C GLN A 381 15.12 -18.81 22.87
N LYS A 382 15.76 -19.12 21.74
CA LYS A 382 17.14 -19.66 21.71
C LYS A 382 18.17 -18.68 22.27
N ALA A 383 17.89 -17.38 22.26
CA ALA A 383 18.71 -16.34 22.86
C ALA A 383 18.31 -16.02 24.30
N GLY A 384 17.22 -16.61 24.81
CA GLY A 384 16.65 -16.33 26.13
C GLY A 384 15.72 -15.12 26.17
N ILE A 385 15.07 -14.79 25.05
CA ILE A 385 14.03 -13.76 24.96
C ILE A 385 12.70 -14.46 24.72
N HIS A 386 11.75 -14.27 25.62
CA HIS A 386 10.43 -14.88 25.50
C HIS A 386 9.47 -13.94 24.76
N ILE A 387 8.67 -14.51 23.84
CA ILE A 387 7.70 -13.74 23.04
C ILE A 387 6.30 -14.31 23.23
N GLN A 388 5.36 -13.42 23.58
CA GLN A 388 3.94 -13.70 23.61
C GLN A 388 3.28 -13.17 22.33
N VAL A 389 2.90 -14.07 21.43
CA VAL A 389 2.24 -13.68 20.17
C VAL A 389 0.80 -13.29 20.45
N LYS A 390 0.43 -12.07 20.05
CA LYS A 390 -0.95 -11.58 20.10
C LYS A 390 -1.40 -11.23 18.69
N SER A 391 -2.49 -11.83 18.23
CA SER A 391 -3.07 -11.53 16.92
C SER A 391 -4.32 -10.67 17.06
N ALA A 392 -4.50 -9.70 16.16
CA ALA A 392 -5.73 -8.90 16.03
C ALA A 392 -6.08 -8.69 14.55
N ASP A 393 -7.33 -8.36 14.23
CA ASP A 393 -7.67 -7.99 12.85
C ASP A 393 -6.83 -6.78 12.38
N GLN A 394 -6.69 -6.60 11.06
CA GLN A 394 -5.77 -5.58 10.51
C GLN A 394 -6.11 -4.17 11.00
N ARG A 395 -7.40 -3.81 11.09
CA ARG A 395 -7.83 -2.46 11.50
C ARG A 395 -7.47 -2.22 12.97
N SER A 396 -7.74 -3.19 13.84
CA SER A 396 -7.38 -3.12 15.26
C SER A 396 -5.87 -3.06 15.47
N ARG A 397 -5.09 -3.87 14.75
CA ARG A 397 -3.62 -3.83 14.78
C ARG A 397 -3.10 -2.46 14.37
N ASP A 398 -3.59 -1.91 13.26
CA ASP A 398 -3.15 -0.62 12.74
C ASP A 398 -3.52 0.53 13.69
N ALA A 399 -4.69 0.48 14.33
CA ALA A 399 -5.09 1.43 15.36
C ALA A 399 -4.15 1.38 16.58
N ALA A 400 -3.80 0.18 17.06
CA ALA A 400 -2.85 0.01 18.14
C ALA A 400 -1.46 0.59 17.78
N VAL A 401 -1.00 0.41 16.54
CA VAL A 401 0.26 1.03 16.07
C VAL A 401 0.18 2.55 16.08
N LYS A 402 -0.91 3.12 15.54
CA LYS A 402 -1.12 4.58 15.50
C LYS A 402 -1.17 5.20 16.90
N ASN A 403 -1.73 4.48 17.86
CA ASN A 403 -1.86 4.93 19.24
C ASN A 403 -0.66 4.53 20.14
N HIS A 404 0.41 3.95 19.57
CA HIS A 404 1.58 3.45 20.30
C HIS A 404 1.26 2.39 21.37
N GLN A 405 0.21 1.60 21.16
CA GLN A 405 -0.27 0.54 22.06
C GLN A 405 0.31 -0.83 21.68
N TYR A 406 1.64 -0.95 21.64
CA TYR A 406 2.35 -2.20 21.36
C TYR A 406 3.75 -2.17 21.99
N GLU A 407 4.33 -3.35 22.24
CA GLU A 407 5.74 -3.50 22.61
C GLU A 407 6.56 -3.81 21.37
N MET A 408 6.27 -4.95 20.75
CA MET A 408 6.75 -5.34 19.42
C MET A 408 5.56 -5.48 18.48
N VAL A 409 5.76 -5.16 17.20
CA VAL A 409 4.72 -5.36 16.18
C VAL A 409 5.32 -5.79 14.85
N LEU A 410 4.71 -6.80 14.22
CA LEU A 410 4.90 -7.05 12.80
C LEU A 410 3.99 -6.12 12.00
N LEU A 411 4.56 -5.41 11.03
CA LEU A 411 3.84 -4.49 10.17
C LEU A 411 4.21 -4.72 8.71
N GLY A 412 3.34 -5.40 7.96
CA GLY A 412 3.44 -5.46 6.50
C GLY A 412 2.96 -4.16 5.84
N HIS A 413 3.67 -3.63 4.86
CA HIS A 413 3.17 -2.52 4.03
C HIS A 413 3.80 -2.49 2.63
N GLY A 414 3.08 -1.85 1.69
CA GLY A 414 3.57 -1.57 0.33
C GLY A 414 4.34 -0.25 0.26
N GLY A 415 4.70 0.14 -0.96
CA GLY A 415 5.36 1.43 -1.23
C GLY A 415 6.87 1.43 -0.99
N TRP A 416 7.49 0.26 -0.80
CA TRP A 416 8.95 0.15 -0.66
C TRP A 416 9.71 0.44 -1.96
N GLY A 417 8.99 0.63 -3.07
CA GLY A 417 9.51 1.09 -4.36
C GLY A 417 9.45 2.61 -4.53
N SER A 418 8.89 3.33 -3.55
CA SER A 418 8.70 4.79 -3.59
C SER A 418 9.90 5.53 -2.99
N ASP A 419 9.90 6.86 -3.09
CA ASP A 419 10.93 7.74 -2.51
C ASP A 419 11.26 7.38 -1.05
N PRO A 420 12.55 7.24 -0.68
CA PRO A 420 12.99 6.76 0.65
C PRO A 420 12.64 7.70 1.82
N ASN A 421 12.25 8.94 1.55
CA ASN A 421 11.88 9.92 2.56
C ASN A 421 10.39 9.78 2.96
N PHE A 422 9.99 8.55 3.28
CA PHE A 422 8.63 8.16 3.67
C PHE A 422 8.36 8.15 5.17
#